data_AF-A0A970ECI7-F1
#
_entry.id   AF-A0A970ECI7-F1
#
_cell.length_a   1.000
_cell.length_b   1.000
_cell.length_c   1.000
_cell.angle_alpha   90.00
_cell.angle_beta   90.00
_cell.angle_gamma   90.00
#
_symmetry.space_group_name_H-M   'P 1'
#
loop_
_entity.id
_entity.type
_entity.pdbx_description
1 polymer ?
#
loop_
_entity_poly.entity_id
_entity_poly.type
_entity_poly.pdbx_seq_one_letter_code
_entity_poly.pdbx_strand_id
1 'polypeptide(L)'
;MKQIAFQYPFLVFHKCRCTQQVPIEKVKVKAAGEEAVLSWEVTCTCCGEHISASFPLQGGSTTDLSHVVNVYKIIPAIKDELVIMRLESFKARLKQGNIFFYGDYRQLRLFDNVIESGVLPVDFVDLTRPYALLASQ
;
A
#
# COMPACT_ATOMS: atom_id res chain seq x y z
N MET A 1 -6.84 -8.49 -18.95
CA MET A 1 -6.18 -7.49 -18.08
C MET A 1 -6.40 -7.93 -16.64
N LYS A 2 -5.35 -8.17 -15.86
CA LYS A 2 -5.49 -8.65 -14.48
C LYS A 2 -5.51 -7.44 -13.54
N GLN A 3 -6.20 -7.54 -12.41
CA GLN A 3 -6.20 -6.51 -11.37
C GLN A 3 -5.73 -7.13 -10.06
N ILE A 4 -4.92 -6.39 -9.32
CA ILE A 4 -4.49 -6.75 -7.97
C ILE A 4 -5.18 -5.77 -7.03
N ALA A 5 -6.06 -6.29 -6.17
CA ALA A 5 -6.64 -5.53 -5.09
C ALA A 5 -5.75 -5.69 -3.85
N PHE A 6 -5.34 -4.57 -3.25
CA PHE A 6 -4.68 -4.61 -1.95
C PHE A 6 -5.76 -4.61 -0.88
N GLN A 7 -6.21 -5.81 -0.52
CA GLN A 7 -7.11 -6.01 0.60
C GLN A 7 -6.31 -6.23 1.88
N TYR A 8 -7.02 -6.15 3.01
CA TYR A 8 -6.50 -6.55 4.31
C TYR A 8 -5.68 -7.85 4.21
N PRO A 9 -4.48 -7.93 4.80
CA PRO A 9 -3.90 -7.00 5.77
C PRO A 9 -3.03 -5.87 5.17
N PHE A 10 -3.06 -5.57 3.87
CA PHE A 10 -2.16 -4.55 3.30
C PHE A 10 -2.91 -3.29 2.86
N LEU A 11 -2.35 -2.12 3.19
CA LEU A 11 -2.77 -0.83 2.67
C LEU A 11 -1.64 -0.22 1.85
N VAL A 12 -1.96 0.28 0.67
CA VAL A 12 -1.00 0.91 -0.24
C VAL A 12 -1.49 2.33 -0.53
N PHE A 13 -0.61 3.31 -0.38
CA PHE A 13 -0.91 4.72 -0.59
C PHE A 13 0.07 5.37 -1.56
N HIS A 14 -0.42 6.16 -2.49
CA HIS A 14 0.39 7.02 -3.35
C HIS A 14 0.79 8.29 -2.58
N LYS A 15 2.06 8.69 -2.68
CA LYS A 15 2.56 9.96 -2.13
C LYS A 15 2.19 11.12 -3.05
N CYS A 16 1.25 11.96 -2.65
CA CYS A 16 0.89 13.14 -3.41
C CYS A 16 1.88 14.29 -3.14
N ARG A 17 2.07 15.18 -4.13
CA ARG A 17 2.93 16.36 -3.99
C ARG A 17 2.48 17.33 -2.89
N CYS A 18 1.19 17.32 -2.52
CA CYS A 18 0.65 18.11 -1.42
C CYS A 18 0.93 17.48 -0.03
N THR A 19 1.86 16.52 0.05
CA THR A 19 2.25 15.75 1.24
C THR A 19 1.21 14.75 1.76
N GLN A 20 0.02 14.72 1.15
CA GLN A 20 -1.02 13.74 1.49
C GLN A 20 -0.76 12.35 0.90
N GLN A 21 -1.35 11.34 1.53
CA GLN A 21 -1.29 9.95 1.10
C GLN A 21 -2.64 9.52 0.54
N VAL A 22 -2.67 9.06 -0.71
CA VAL A 22 -3.92 8.71 -1.41
C VAL A 22 -4.03 7.19 -1.53
N PRO A 23 -5.10 6.56 -1.03
CA PRO A 23 -5.22 5.10 -1.06
C PRO A 23 -5.28 4.57 -2.49
N ILE A 24 -4.51 3.50 -2.76
CA ILE A 24 -4.54 2.75 -4.02
C ILE A 24 -5.36 1.48 -3.78
N GLU A 25 -6.60 1.47 -4.22
CA GLU A 25 -7.49 0.31 -4.06
C GLU A 25 -7.16 -0.83 -5.04
N LYS A 26 -6.76 -0.46 -6.26
CA LYS A 26 -6.56 -1.41 -7.36
C LYS A 26 -5.32 -1.02 -8.17
N VAL A 27 -4.48 -2.02 -8.44
CA VAL A 27 -3.42 -1.92 -9.43
C VAL A 27 -3.78 -2.75 -10.65
N LYS A 28 -3.81 -2.10 -11.81
CA LYS A 28 -4.01 -2.73 -13.12
C LYS A 28 -2.69 -3.37 -13.55
N VAL A 29 -2.79 -4.59 -14.06
CA VAL A 29 -1.65 -5.36 -14.56
C VAL A 29 -1.91 -5.75 -16.01
N LYS A 30 -1.00 -5.30 -16.88
CA LYS A 30 -0.90 -5.76 -18.27
C LYS A 30 0.38 -6.56 -18.41
N ALA A 31 0.28 -7.86 -18.63
CA ALA A 31 1.44 -8.74 -18.81
C ALA A 31 1.47 -9.26 -20.26
N ALA A 32 2.67 -9.29 -20.86
CA ALA A 32 2.95 -9.84 -22.17
C ALA A 32 4.32 -10.54 -22.13
N GLY A 33 4.33 -11.88 -22.09
CA GLY A 33 5.56 -12.66 -22.03
C GLY A 33 6.41 -12.36 -20.79
N GLU A 34 7.64 -11.90 -21.02
CA GLU A 34 8.61 -11.51 -19.97
C GLU A 34 8.51 -10.04 -19.55
N GLU A 35 7.47 -9.34 -19.99
CA GLU A 35 7.22 -7.94 -19.63
C GLU A 35 5.87 -7.78 -18.95
N ALA A 36 5.81 -6.87 -17.98
CA ALA A 36 4.55 -6.47 -17.38
C ALA A 36 4.53 -4.98 -17.08
N VAL A 37 3.36 -4.37 -17.10
CA VAL A 37 3.14 -2.98 -16.72
C VAL A 37 2.17 -2.96 -15.56
N LEU A 38 2.62 -2.37 -14.44
CA LEU A 38 1.80 -2.01 -13.30
C LEU A 38 1.28 -0.59 -13.52
N SER A 39 -0.02 -0.36 -13.37
CA SER A 39 -0.55 0.99 -13.39
C SER A 39 -1.72 1.21 -12.44
N TRP A 40 -1.89 2.44 -11.99
CA TRP A 40 -3.02 2.86 -11.19
C TRP A 40 -3.34 4.33 -11.45
N GLU A 41 -4.58 4.70 -11.14
CA GLU A 41 -5.11 6.05 -11.26
C GLU A 41 -5.81 6.36 -9.95
N VAL A 42 -5.43 7.47 -9.31
CA VAL A 42 -6.02 7.94 -8.05
C VAL A 42 -6.18 9.44 -8.11
N THR A 43 -7.16 9.98 -7.39
CA THR A 43 -7.36 11.42 -7.26
C THR A 43 -7.14 11.83 -5.81
N CYS A 44 -6.28 12.82 -5.58
CA CYS A 44 -6.07 13.36 -4.25
C CYS A 44 -7.30 14.14 -3.79
N THR A 45 -7.92 13.71 -2.69
CA THR A 45 -9.09 14.39 -2.11
C THR A 45 -8.74 15.77 -1.52
N CYS A 46 -7.47 16.01 -1.16
CA CYS A 46 -7.04 17.26 -0.56
C CYS A 46 -6.75 18.36 -1.58
N CYS A 47 -5.98 18.08 -2.65
CA CYS A 47 -5.61 19.08 -3.65
C CYS A 47 -6.31 18.91 -5.01
N GLY A 48 -7.17 17.89 -5.16
CA GLY A 48 -7.91 17.60 -6.39
C GLY A 48 -7.06 17.04 -7.53
N GLU A 49 -5.75 16.82 -7.31
CA GLU A 49 -4.85 16.35 -8.35
C GLU A 49 -5.17 14.92 -8.78
N HIS A 50 -5.32 14.73 -10.10
CA HIS A 50 -5.43 13.42 -10.70
C HIS A 50 -4.04 12.84 -10.99
N ILE A 51 -3.77 11.67 -10.44
CA ILE A 51 -2.46 11.02 -10.48
C ILE A 51 -2.60 9.71 -11.25
N SER A 52 -1.87 9.60 -12.36
CA SER A 52 -1.72 8.35 -13.12
C SER A 52 -0.27 7.92 -13.07
N ALA A 53 -0.01 6.68 -12.64
CA ALA A 53 1.34 6.15 -12.54
C ALA A 53 1.43 4.79 -13.25
N SER A 54 2.54 4.57 -13.94
CA SER A 54 2.79 3.37 -14.75
C SER A 54 4.25 2.94 -14.62
N PHE A 55 4.46 1.68 -14.26
CA PHE A 55 5.77 1.11 -13.98
C PHE A 55 5.97 -0.14 -14.84
N PRO A 56 6.88 -0.10 -15.83
CA PRO A 56 7.29 -1.29 -16.54
C PRO A 56 8.12 -2.19 -15.61
N LEU A 57 7.86 -3.48 -15.70
CA LEU A 57 8.58 -4.58 -15.07
C LEU A 57 9.16 -5.44 -16.18
N GLN A 58 10.45 -5.73 -16.09
CA GLN A 58 11.12 -6.67 -16.98
C GLN A 58 11.42 -7.98 -16.25
N GLY A 59 11.45 -9.08 -17.00
CA GLY A 59 11.81 -10.39 -16.50
C GLY A 59 13.16 -10.36 -15.78
N GLY A 60 13.19 -10.84 -14.54
CA GLY A 60 14.43 -10.94 -13.76
C GLY A 60 14.85 -9.66 -13.02
N SER A 61 14.36 -8.48 -13.41
CA SER A 61 14.67 -7.21 -12.73
C SER A 61 13.68 -6.89 -11.61
N THR A 62 14.12 -6.05 -10.67
CA THR A 62 13.30 -5.58 -9.54
C THR A 62 13.09 -4.09 -9.66
N THR A 63 11.86 -3.63 -9.58
CA THR A 63 11.49 -2.21 -9.62
C THR A 63 11.17 -1.73 -8.21
N ASP A 64 11.87 -0.71 -7.75
CA ASP A 64 11.62 -0.07 -6.46
C ASP A 64 10.51 0.98 -6.59
N LEU A 65 9.43 0.80 -5.85
CA LEU A 65 8.26 1.69 -5.84
C LEU A 65 8.20 2.55 -4.56
N SER A 66 9.14 2.38 -3.62
CA SER A 66 9.13 3.01 -2.28
C SER A 66 9.18 4.53 -2.34
N HIS A 67 9.70 5.11 -3.42
CA HIS A 67 9.73 6.55 -3.65
C HIS A 67 8.35 7.12 -4.02
N VAL A 68 7.44 6.28 -4.53
CA VAL A 68 6.11 6.66 -5.02
C VAL A 68 5.00 6.28 -4.06
N VAL A 69 5.15 5.12 -3.41
CA VAL A 69 4.12 4.59 -2.53
C VAL A 69 4.62 4.36 -1.12
N ASN A 70 3.72 4.50 -0.15
CA ASN A 70 3.88 3.95 1.18
C ASN A 70 3.01 2.71 1.30
N VAL A 71 3.56 1.65 1.89
CA VAL A 71 2.82 0.41 2.12
C VAL A 71 2.81 0.11 3.60
N TYR A 72 1.67 -0.33 4.09
CA TYR A 72 1.45 -0.68 5.47
C TYR A 72 0.91 -2.09 5.57
N LYS A 73 1.42 -2.86 6.53
CA LYS A 73 0.88 -4.14 6.94
C LYS A 73 0.12 -3.97 8.24
N ILE A 74 -1.12 -4.42 8.25
CA ILE A 74 -1.97 -4.48 9.42
C ILE A 74 -1.80 -5.85 10.07
N ILE A 75 -1.48 -5.89 11.35
CA ILE A 75 -1.48 -7.12 12.14
C ILE A 75 -2.66 -7.03 13.12
N PRO A 76 -3.64 -7.94 13.04
CA PRO A 76 -4.67 -8.03 14.07
C PRO A 76 -4.01 -8.54 15.36
N ALA A 77 -4.11 -7.79 16.46
CA ALA A 77 -3.71 -8.30 17.76
C ALA A 77 -4.91 -8.97 18.48
N ILE A 78 -4.60 -9.82 19.45
CA ILE A 78 -5.55 -10.70 20.15
C ILE A 78 -6.43 -9.91 21.17
N LYS A 79 -6.12 -8.63 21.43
CA LYS A 79 -6.74 -7.81 22.50
C LYS A 79 -7.17 -6.41 22.04
N ASP A 80 -7.92 -6.31 20.94
CA ASP A 80 -8.47 -5.05 20.42
C ASP A 80 -7.43 -3.99 20.02
N GLU A 81 -6.18 -4.41 19.83
CA GLU A 81 -5.11 -3.56 19.33
C GLU A 81 -4.87 -3.85 17.84
N LEU A 82 -4.76 -2.79 17.05
CA LEU A 82 -4.43 -2.90 15.63
C LEU A 82 -3.03 -2.34 15.42
N VAL A 83 -2.09 -3.21 15.04
CA VAL A 83 -0.71 -2.81 14.77
C VAL A 83 -0.58 -2.51 13.29
N ILE A 84 -0.26 -1.26 12.95
CA ILE A 84 0.04 -0.85 11.58
C ILE A 84 1.55 -0.67 11.44
N MET A 85 2.17 -1.48 10.59
CA MET A 85 3.61 -1.40 10.31
C MET A 85 3.84 -0.85 8.92
N ARG A 86 4.57 0.25 8.82
CA ARG A 86 5.01 0.79 7.53
C ARG A 86 6.19 -0.03 6.99
N LEU A 87 6.13 -0.39 5.72
CA LEU A 87 7.25 -0.94 4.96
C LEU A 87 8.17 0.20 4.54
N GLU A 88 9.48 0.01 4.71
CA GLU A 88 10.47 0.97 4.22
C GLU A 88 10.74 0.82 2.74
N SER A 89 10.84 -0.44 2.30
CA SER A 89 10.99 -0.77 0.90
C SER A 89 9.71 -1.42 0.38
N PHE A 90 9.32 -1.09 -0.84
CA PHE A 90 8.26 -1.75 -1.57
C PHE A 90 8.72 -1.95 -3.01
N LYS A 91 8.98 -3.20 -3.37
CA LYS A 91 9.59 -3.60 -4.62
C LYS A 91 8.69 -4.58 -5.35
N ALA A 92 8.60 -4.45 -6.67
CA ALA A 92 7.89 -5.37 -7.54
C ALA A 92 8.87 -6.15 -8.42
N ARG A 93 8.61 -7.45 -8.62
CA ARG A 93 9.40 -8.31 -9.51
C ARG A 93 8.48 -9.17 -10.37
N LEU A 94 8.83 -9.32 -11.64
CA LEU A 94 8.21 -10.30 -12.52
C LEU A 94 9.06 -11.58 -12.52
N LYS A 95 8.46 -12.72 -12.12
CA LYS A 95 9.10 -14.04 -12.14
C LYS A 95 8.12 -15.05 -12.72
N GLN A 96 8.51 -15.71 -13.81
CA GLN A 96 7.71 -16.76 -14.47
C GLN A 96 6.28 -16.29 -14.81
N GLY A 97 6.14 -15.07 -15.34
CA GLY A 97 4.84 -14.49 -15.70
C GLY A 97 3.96 -14.05 -14.52
N ASN A 98 4.44 -14.19 -13.28
CA ASN A 98 3.76 -13.76 -12.08
C ASN A 98 4.45 -12.54 -11.46
N ILE A 99 3.65 -11.58 -10.98
CA ILE A 99 4.15 -10.40 -10.28
C ILE A 99 4.14 -10.68 -8.79
N PHE A 100 5.27 -10.41 -8.16
CA PHE A 100 5.44 -10.50 -6.72
C PHE A 100 5.81 -9.14 -6.17
N PHE A 101 5.26 -8.82 -5.01
CA PHE A 101 5.61 -7.64 -4.23
C PHE A 101 6.39 -8.07 -2.99
N TYR A 102 7.42 -7.31 -2.65
CA TYR A 102 8.28 -7.55 -1.49
C TYR A 102 8.59 -6.23 -0.82
N GLY A 103 8.90 -6.28 0.47
CA GLY A 103 9.32 -5.11 1.19
C GLY A 103 9.98 -5.47 2.50
N ASP A 104 10.90 -4.61 2.92
CA ASP A 104 11.63 -4.70 4.18
C ASP A 104 10.97 -3.77 5.21
N TYR A 105 10.93 -4.23 6.46
CA TYR A 105 10.53 -3.42 7.61
C TYR A 105 11.79 -2.83 8.25
N ARG A 106 11.79 -1.58 8.72
CA ARG A 106 12.78 -1.15 9.74
C ARG A 106 12.20 -1.40 11.12
N GLN A 107 13.09 -1.88 11.99
CA GLN A 107 12.87 -2.02 13.43
C GLN A 107 11.61 -2.79 13.82
N LEU A 108 11.70 -4.12 13.74
CA LEU A 108 11.03 -4.98 14.71
C LEU A 108 11.72 -4.81 16.08
N ARG A 109 11.62 -3.64 16.72
CA ARG A 109 11.77 -3.56 18.18
C ARG A 109 10.39 -3.71 18.79
N LEU A 110 9.88 -4.94 18.73
CA LEU A 110 8.65 -5.33 19.43
C LEU A 110 8.80 -5.31 20.97
N PHE A 111 9.92 -4.83 21.54
CA PHE A 111 10.20 -4.93 22.98
C PHE A 111 11.07 -3.82 23.60
N ASP A 112 11.13 -2.60 23.06
CA ASP A 112 11.79 -1.47 23.76
C ASP A 112 10.87 -0.25 23.82
N ASN A 113 9.92 -0.25 24.76
CA ASN A 113 9.35 0.90 25.51
C ASN A 113 9.11 2.28 24.86
N VAL A 114 9.08 2.38 23.53
CA VAL A 114 8.69 3.58 22.80
C VAL A 114 7.78 3.13 21.68
N ILE A 115 6.53 2.90 22.05
CA ILE A 115 5.43 2.92 21.09
C ILE A 115 5.46 4.32 20.50
N GLU A 116 5.95 4.47 19.26
CA GLU A 116 5.60 5.63 18.44
C GLU A 116 4.09 5.73 18.51
N SER A 117 3.61 6.80 19.15
CA SER A 117 2.22 7.04 19.50
C SER A 117 1.34 7.01 18.26
N GLY A 118 0.84 5.81 17.95
CA GLY A 118 -0.04 5.49 16.82
C GLY A 118 -0.95 4.30 17.12
N VAL A 119 -1.13 3.94 18.39
CA VAL A 119 -2.20 3.02 18.82
C VAL A 119 -3.51 3.78 18.71
N LEU A 120 -4.25 3.54 17.63
CA LEU A 120 -5.63 4.03 17.51
C LEU A 120 -6.52 3.08 18.33
N PRO A 121 -7.21 3.57 19.38
CA PRO A 121 -8.18 2.75 20.09
C PRO A 121 -9.28 2.31 19.13
N VAL A 122 -9.61 1.02 19.15
CA VAL A 122 -10.68 0.41 18.35
C VAL A 122 -12.04 0.71 19.00
N ASP A 123 -12.29 1.97 19.30
CA ASP A 123 -13.64 2.43 19.60
C ASP A 123 -14.14 3.14 18.34
N PHE A 124 -15.10 2.51 17.65
CA PHE A 124 -15.82 3.02 16.46
C PHE A 124 -15.17 2.90 15.06
N VAL A 125 -14.45 1.81 14.75
CA VAL A 125 -14.26 1.43 13.34
C VAL A 125 -15.19 0.26 13.02
N ASP A 126 -16.34 0.55 12.42
CA ASP A 126 -17.19 -0.48 11.80
C ASP A 126 -16.43 -1.11 10.62
N LEU A 127 -15.77 -2.23 10.91
CA LEU A 127 -14.95 -3.00 9.96
C LEU A 127 -15.77 -3.59 8.79
N THR A 128 -17.09 -3.46 8.79
CA THR A 128 -17.92 -3.84 7.64
C THR A 128 -17.91 -2.79 6.52
N ARG A 129 -17.42 -1.57 6.80
CA ARG A 129 -17.34 -0.47 5.82
C ARG A 129 -16.02 0.29 5.96
N PRO A 130 -14.90 -0.24 5.45
CA PRO A 130 -13.59 0.42 5.54
C PRO A 130 -13.51 1.79 4.84
N TYR A 131 -14.54 2.17 4.08
CA TYR A 131 -14.63 3.45 3.36
C TYR A 131 -15.56 4.48 4.00
N ALA A 132 -16.26 4.16 5.10
CA ALA A 132 -17.22 5.09 5.70
C ALA A 132 -16.56 6.37 6.25
N LEU A 133 -15.29 6.29 6.67
CA LEU A 133 -14.51 7.42 7.16
C LEU A 133 -14.01 8.37 6.05
N LEU A 134 -14.11 7.98 4.77
CA LEU A 134 -13.73 8.81 3.63
C LEU A 134 -14.92 9.53 2.97
N ALA A 135 -16.15 9.22 3.39
CA ALA A 135 -17.38 9.73 2.77
C ALA A 135 -18.11 10.80 3.61
N SER A 136 -17.56 11.18 4.77
CA SER A 136 -18.12 12.22 5.65
C SER A 136 -17.27 13.48 5.62
N GLN A 137 -17.16 14.12 4.45
CA GLN A 137 -16.84 15.55 4.29
C GLN A 137 -17.58 16.10 3.06
#